data_AF-A0AB39R6T3-F1
#
_entry.id   AF-A0AB39R6T3-F1
#
_cell.length_a   1.000
_cell.length_b   1.000
_cell.length_c   1.000
_cell.angle_alpha   90.00
_cell.angle_beta   90.00
_cell.angle_gamma   90.00
#
_symmetry.space_group_name_H-M   'P 1'
#
loop_
_entity.id
_entity.type
_entity.pdbx_description
1 polymer ?
#
loop_
_entity_poly.entity_id
_entity_poly.type
_entity_poly.pdbx_seq_one_letter_code
_entity_poly.pdbx_strand_id
1 'polypeptide(L)'
;MRAARTAHGKSYGLVKAAVRILHAPRAYAQGIFARPDSFDAVVRYSNGLGHLRADSLLGAACGMGIKVFGVPGRSLPHDEAEATTFDLNLINNRVFFANRLRQWLADFLTREGTLERDEWLWDELFAMMSFTQVPRKNLLSYTYGQRRQEPAASAELLG
;
A
#
# COMPACT_ATOMS: atom_id res chain seq x y z
N MET A 1 -23.27 -8.58 -14.26
CA MET A 1 -22.00 -7.84 -14.00
C MET A 1 -21.41 -8.37 -12.70
N ARG A 2 -20.11 -8.68 -12.63
CA ARG A 2 -19.49 -9.19 -11.39
C ARG A 2 -18.86 -8.00 -10.66
N ALA A 3 -19.30 -7.69 -9.45
CA ALA A 3 -18.71 -6.63 -8.64
C ALA A 3 -17.32 -7.08 -8.15
N ALA A 4 -16.26 -6.47 -8.67
CA ALA A 4 -14.88 -6.75 -8.29
C ALA A 4 -14.14 -5.43 -8.03
N ARG A 5 -13.12 -5.47 -7.16
CA ARG A 5 -12.28 -4.29 -6.91
C ARG A 5 -11.46 -3.96 -8.15
N THR A 6 -11.34 -2.67 -8.47
CA THR A 6 -10.58 -2.13 -9.62
C THR A 6 -9.07 -2.39 -9.51
N ALA A 7 -8.57 -2.43 -8.29
CA ALA A 7 -7.25 -2.94 -7.93
C ALA A 7 -7.41 -3.98 -6.82
N HIS A 8 -6.43 -4.86 -6.69
CA HIS A 8 -6.53 -5.97 -5.75
C HIS A 8 -7.81 -6.81 -5.91
N GLY A 9 -8.18 -7.08 -7.16
CA GLY A 9 -9.44 -7.74 -7.51
C GLY A 9 -9.50 -9.15 -6.93
N LYS A 10 -8.44 -9.93 -7.11
CA LYS A 10 -8.35 -11.29 -6.57
C LYS A 10 -7.89 -11.28 -5.12
N SER A 11 -8.73 -11.82 -4.23
CA SER A 11 -8.33 -12.22 -2.87
C SER A 11 -7.66 -13.58 -2.93
N TYR A 12 -6.50 -13.72 -2.28
CA TYR A 12 -5.88 -15.02 -2.05
C TYR A 12 -6.37 -15.67 -0.76
N GLY A 13 -6.67 -14.85 0.25
CA GLY A 13 -7.18 -15.35 1.52
C GLY A 13 -7.57 -14.23 2.47
N LEU A 14 -8.40 -14.58 3.43
CA LEU A 14 -8.82 -13.74 4.56
C LEU A 14 -8.57 -14.55 5.83
N VAL A 15 -7.91 -13.96 6.81
CA VAL A 15 -7.62 -14.61 8.09
C VAL A 15 -8.08 -13.74 9.24
N LYS A 16 -8.66 -14.37 10.28
CA LYS A 16 -8.87 -13.73 11.58
C LYS A 16 -7.51 -13.61 12.27
N ALA A 17 -7.26 -12.47 12.89
CA ALA A 17 -5.99 -12.18 13.54
C ALA A 17 -6.21 -11.38 14.82
N ALA A 18 -5.15 -11.29 15.62
CA ALA A 18 -5.03 -10.30 16.67
C ALA A 18 -3.78 -9.45 16.38
N VAL A 19 -3.89 -8.14 16.53
CA VAL A 19 -2.78 -7.20 16.38
C VAL A 19 -2.40 -6.70 17.76
N ARG A 20 -1.12 -6.85 18.12
CA ARG A 20 -0.57 -6.31 19.35
C ARG A 20 0.28 -5.08 19.04
N ILE A 21 -0.15 -3.94 19.57
CA ILE A 21 0.62 -2.71 19.54
C ILE A 21 1.65 -2.75 20.66
N LEU A 22 2.91 -2.46 20.32
CA LEU A 22 4.02 -2.40 21.27
C LEU A 22 4.33 -0.95 21.64
N HIS A 23 5.23 -0.75 22.59
CA HIS A 23 5.70 0.60 22.94
C HIS A 23 6.33 1.27 21.72
N ALA A 24 5.79 2.43 21.36
CA ALA A 24 6.34 3.27 20.30
C ALA A 24 7.23 4.38 20.89
N PRO A 25 8.27 4.83 20.16
CA PRO A 25 9.00 6.04 20.51
C PRO A 25 8.06 7.23 20.66
N ARG A 26 8.39 8.19 21.53
CA ARG A 26 7.53 9.35 21.85
C ARG A 26 7.03 10.10 20.60
N ALA A 27 7.86 10.23 19.57
CA ALA A 27 7.50 10.90 18.32
C ALA A 27 6.36 10.21 17.55
N TYR A 28 6.13 8.91 17.78
CA TYR A 28 5.13 8.09 17.10
C TYR A 28 4.00 7.62 18.03
N ALA A 29 4.05 7.95 19.32
CA ALA A 29 3.10 7.51 20.34
C ALA A 29 1.78 8.32 20.30
N GLN A 30 1.02 8.15 19.21
CA GLN A 30 -0.23 8.86 18.95
C GLN A 30 -1.30 7.93 18.35
N GLY A 31 -2.57 8.26 18.56
CA GLY A 31 -3.70 7.44 18.10
C GLY A 31 -3.60 6.00 18.60
N ILE A 32 -3.76 5.03 17.70
CA ILE A 32 -3.64 3.59 18.00
C ILE A 32 -2.26 3.20 18.59
N PHE A 33 -1.21 4.00 18.35
CA PHE A 33 0.14 3.76 18.85
C PHE A 33 0.44 4.46 20.20
N ALA A 34 -0.53 5.18 20.77
CA ALA A 34 -0.31 5.96 22.00
C ALA A 34 0.01 5.07 23.22
N ARG A 35 -0.53 3.85 23.26
CA ARG A 35 -0.33 2.89 24.35
C ARG A 35 -0.25 1.47 23.79
N PRO A 36 0.55 0.56 24.39
CA PRO A 36 0.51 -0.85 24.03
C PRO A 36 -0.87 -1.44 24.33
N ASP A 37 -1.41 -2.20 23.39
CA ASP A 37 -2.71 -2.85 23.51
C ASP A 37 -2.84 -4.02 22.52
N SER A 38 -3.92 -4.78 22.59
CA SER A 38 -4.24 -5.87 21.65
C SER A 38 -5.65 -5.73 21.11
N PHE A 39 -5.79 -5.88 19.79
CA PHE A 39 -7.04 -5.68 19.08
C PHE A 39 -7.37 -6.87 18.20
N ASP A 40 -8.65 -7.18 18.07
CA ASP A 40 -9.13 -8.07 17.02
C ASP A 40 -8.88 -7.45 15.65
N ALA A 41 -8.51 -8.29 14.69
CA ALA A 41 -8.21 -7.87 13.34
C ALA A 41 -8.60 -8.91 12.29
N VAL A 42 -8.67 -8.45 11.05
CA VAL A 42 -8.76 -9.30 9.87
C VAL A 42 -7.65 -8.92 8.90
N VAL A 43 -6.93 -9.92 8.39
CA VAL A 43 -5.89 -9.73 7.38
C VAL A 43 -6.35 -10.31 6.05
N ARG A 44 -6.21 -9.53 4.98
CA ARG A 44 -6.53 -9.93 3.60
C ARG A 44 -5.27 -9.93 2.75
N TYR A 45 -4.98 -11.08 2.13
CA TYR A 45 -3.97 -11.18 1.08
C TYR A 45 -4.62 -11.12 -0.30
N SER A 46 -3.97 -10.45 -1.25
CA SER A 46 -4.51 -10.23 -2.60
C SER A 46 -3.40 -10.10 -3.64
N ASN A 47 -3.73 -10.32 -4.91
CA ASN A 47 -2.88 -9.85 -6.01
C ASN A 47 -3.01 -8.33 -6.14
N GLY A 48 -2.06 -7.60 -6.72
CA GLY A 48 -2.18 -6.15 -6.95
C GLY A 48 -3.12 -5.77 -8.11
N LEU A 49 -3.24 -6.64 -9.11
CA LEU A 49 -4.07 -6.37 -10.29
C LEU A 49 -5.56 -6.48 -9.98
N GLY A 50 -6.39 -5.74 -10.73
CA GLY A 50 -7.85 -5.88 -10.72
C GLY A 50 -8.38 -7.16 -11.37
N HIS A 51 -7.53 -7.91 -12.07
CA HIS A 51 -7.94 -9.08 -12.85
C HIS A 51 -8.24 -10.30 -11.98
N LEU A 52 -9.33 -11.01 -12.30
CA LEU A 52 -9.67 -12.31 -11.70
C LEU A 52 -9.17 -13.43 -12.62
N ARG A 53 -7.91 -13.86 -12.44
CA ARG A 53 -7.27 -14.92 -13.23
C ARG A 53 -6.58 -15.97 -12.34
N ALA A 54 -6.07 -17.05 -12.93
CA ALA A 54 -5.20 -17.99 -12.25
C ALA A 54 -3.93 -17.30 -11.73
N ASP A 55 -3.40 -17.73 -10.58
CA ASP A 55 -2.27 -17.07 -9.90
C ASP A 55 -1.02 -17.01 -10.79
N SER A 56 -0.78 -18.07 -11.57
CA SER A 56 0.32 -18.16 -12.52
C SER A 56 0.25 -17.12 -13.64
N LEU A 57 -0.93 -16.56 -13.90
CA LEU A 57 -1.19 -15.53 -14.91
C LEU A 57 -1.30 -14.12 -14.30
N LEU A 58 -1.12 -14.00 -12.98
CA LEU A 58 -1.08 -12.73 -12.28
C LEU A 58 0.38 -12.34 -11.99
N GLY A 59 0.66 -11.03 -12.00
CA GLY A 59 2.00 -10.50 -11.72
C GLY A 59 2.42 -10.70 -10.26
N ALA A 60 3.67 -10.35 -9.95
CA ALA A 60 4.25 -10.56 -8.62
C ALA A 60 3.80 -9.54 -7.55
N ALA A 61 3.09 -8.48 -7.95
CA ALA A 61 2.50 -7.53 -7.01
C ALA A 61 1.45 -8.21 -6.13
N CYS A 62 1.65 -8.13 -4.82
CA CYS A 62 0.75 -8.69 -3.81
C CYS A 62 0.45 -7.62 -2.75
N GLY A 63 -0.81 -7.56 -2.31
CA GLY A 63 -1.24 -6.69 -1.21
C GLY A 63 -1.55 -7.45 0.05
N MET A 64 -1.34 -6.78 1.18
CA MET A 64 -1.78 -7.18 2.52
C MET A 64 -2.56 -6.02 3.14
N GLY A 65 -3.87 -6.22 3.33
CA GLY A 65 -4.70 -5.29 4.09
C GLY A 65 -4.92 -5.82 5.50
N ILE A 66 -4.70 -4.98 6.52
CA ILE A 66 -5.02 -5.32 7.91
C ILE A 66 -6.08 -4.34 8.39
N LYS A 67 -7.24 -4.87 8.77
CA LYS A 67 -8.30 -4.09 9.41
C LYS A 67 -8.32 -4.41 10.89
N VAL A 68 -8.10 -3.41 11.72
CA VAL A 68 -8.12 -3.48 13.19
C VAL A 68 -9.45 -2.92 13.70
N PHE A 69 -10.05 -3.59 14.68
CA PHE A 69 -11.35 -3.25 15.24
C PHE A 69 -11.26 -2.80 16.70
N GLY A 70 -12.26 -2.05 17.17
CA GLY A 70 -12.36 -1.60 18.56
C GLY A 70 -11.32 -0.54 18.94
N VAL A 71 -10.78 0.19 17.95
CA VAL A 71 -9.80 1.24 18.19
C VAL A 71 -10.51 2.43 18.85
N PRO A 72 -10.12 2.84 20.07
CA PRO A 72 -10.78 3.92 20.77
C PRO A 72 -10.38 5.30 20.22
N GLY A 73 -11.26 6.27 20.40
CA GLY A 73 -11.06 7.65 19.98
C GLY A 73 -11.75 7.98 18.67
N ARG A 74 -11.65 9.25 18.26
CA ARG A 74 -12.30 9.78 17.06
C ARG A 74 -11.42 9.51 15.84
N SER A 75 -12.04 8.99 14.77
CA SER A 75 -11.36 8.79 13.49
C SER A 75 -11.08 10.13 12.79
N LEU A 76 -10.10 10.14 11.88
CA LEU A 76 -9.70 11.34 11.14
C LEU A 76 -10.69 11.76 10.05
N PRO A 77 -11.29 10.84 9.24
CA PRO A 77 -12.29 11.21 8.24
C PRO A 77 -13.55 11.76 8.92
N HIS A 78 -14.06 12.87 8.42
CA HIS A 78 -15.21 13.57 9.03
C HIS A 78 -16.51 12.76 8.94
N ASP A 79 -16.71 12.08 7.83
CA ASP A 79 -17.88 11.22 7.53
C ASP A 79 -17.84 9.87 8.27
N GLU A 80 -16.67 9.48 8.78
CA GLU A 80 -16.48 8.26 9.57
C GLU A 80 -15.90 8.58 10.96
N ALA A 81 -16.21 9.76 11.51
CA ALA A 81 -15.61 10.24 12.76
C ALA A 81 -15.80 9.28 13.96
N GLU A 82 -16.92 8.57 14.00
CA GLU A 82 -17.26 7.59 15.04
C GLU A 82 -16.77 6.16 14.73
N ALA A 83 -16.06 5.96 13.62
CA ALA A 83 -15.52 4.65 13.27
C ALA A 83 -14.42 4.23 14.24
N THR A 84 -14.59 3.05 14.83
CA THR A 84 -13.64 2.45 15.77
C THR A 84 -12.71 1.46 15.07
N THR A 85 -12.29 1.78 13.85
CA THR A 85 -11.44 0.91 13.04
C THR A 85 -10.20 1.63 12.54
N PHE A 86 -9.14 0.86 12.32
CA PHE A 86 -7.90 1.35 11.75
C PHE A 86 -7.41 0.39 10.68
N ASP A 87 -7.11 0.90 9.48
CA ASP A 87 -6.76 0.10 8.32
C ASP A 87 -5.31 0.34 7.89
N LEU A 88 -4.54 -0.73 7.73
CA LEU A 88 -3.21 -0.71 7.12
C LEU A 88 -3.31 -1.34 5.73
N ASN A 89 -3.09 -0.53 4.70
CA ASN A 89 -3.05 -0.97 3.31
C ASN A 89 -1.60 -1.08 2.86
N LEU A 90 -1.11 -2.32 2.71
CA LEU A 90 0.30 -2.61 2.49
C LEU A 90 0.50 -3.33 1.14
N ILE A 91 1.61 -3.07 0.47
CA ILE A 91 2.01 -3.76 -0.77
C ILE A 91 3.42 -4.35 -0.62
N ASN A 92 3.71 -5.44 -1.34
CA ASN A 92 5.00 -6.14 -1.29
C ASN A 92 6.12 -5.44 -2.08
N ASN A 93 6.03 -4.13 -2.28
CA ASN A 93 7.08 -3.32 -2.89
C ASN A 93 7.19 -1.97 -2.20
N ARG A 94 8.34 -1.33 -2.41
CA ARG A 94 8.68 -0.03 -1.83
C ARG A 94 7.96 1.14 -2.50
N VAL A 95 7.35 0.96 -3.67
CA VAL A 95 6.68 2.01 -4.44
C VAL A 95 5.32 1.53 -4.97
N PHE A 96 4.34 2.43 -4.98
CA PHE A 96 2.94 2.20 -5.36
C PHE A 96 2.70 2.56 -6.84
N PHE A 97 1.87 1.80 -7.56
CA PHE A 97 1.53 2.06 -8.97
C PHE A 97 0.07 1.65 -9.28
N ALA A 98 -0.53 2.22 -10.34
CA ALA A 98 -1.94 2.01 -10.70
C ALA A 98 -2.16 1.20 -12.00
N ASN A 99 -3.41 0.77 -12.19
CA ASN A 99 -3.82 -0.20 -13.20
C ASN A 99 -4.32 0.48 -14.50
N ARG A 100 -3.43 0.78 -15.48
CA ARG A 100 -3.70 0.88 -16.96
C ARG A 100 -2.49 1.34 -17.78
N LEU A 101 -1.57 0.43 -18.11
CA LEU A 101 -0.19 0.74 -18.50
C LEU A 101 0.06 1.92 -19.46
N ARG A 102 -0.50 2.01 -20.68
CA ARG A 102 0.00 3.04 -21.64
C ARG A 102 -0.45 4.48 -21.37
N GLN A 103 -1.76 4.72 -21.29
CA GLN A 103 -2.30 6.05 -21.00
C GLN A 103 -1.94 6.47 -19.57
N TRP A 104 -2.09 5.54 -18.62
CA TRP A 104 -1.71 5.81 -17.24
C TRP A 104 -0.22 6.07 -17.11
N LEU A 105 0.68 5.38 -17.83
CA LEU A 105 2.11 5.71 -17.71
C LEU A 105 2.43 7.09 -18.26
N ALA A 106 1.80 7.53 -19.34
CA ALA A 106 2.00 8.88 -19.85
C ALA A 106 1.46 9.92 -18.83
N ASP A 107 0.24 9.72 -18.35
CA ASP A 107 -0.39 10.61 -17.36
C ASP A 107 0.32 10.53 -16.00
N PHE A 108 0.85 9.38 -15.62
CA PHE A 108 1.59 9.19 -14.38
C PHE A 108 2.96 9.85 -14.47
N LEU A 109 3.74 9.51 -15.50
CA LEU A 109 5.10 10.00 -15.69
C LEU A 109 5.12 11.52 -15.79
N THR A 110 4.12 12.11 -16.44
CA THR A 110 4.05 13.55 -16.67
C THR A 110 3.14 14.30 -15.68
N ARG A 111 2.50 13.59 -14.74
CA ARG A 111 1.41 14.11 -13.90
C ARG A 111 0.32 14.82 -14.73
N GLU A 112 -0.28 14.09 -15.66
CA GLU A 112 -1.30 14.58 -16.59
C GLU A 112 -0.79 15.74 -17.46
N GLY A 113 0.52 15.75 -17.75
CA GLY A 113 1.19 16.77 -18.55
C GLY A 113 1.62 18.02 -17.78
N THR A 114 1.53 18.05 -16.45
CA THR A 114 1.89 19.24 -15.66
C THR A 114 3.36 19.35 -15.29
N LEU A 115 4.17 18.31 -15.53
CA LEU A 115 5.60 18.28 -15.20
C LEU A 115 6.47 18.55 -16.43
N GLU A 116 7.52 19.35 -16.23
CA GLU A 116 8.62 19.48 -17.18
C GLU A 116 9.40 18.16 -17.28
N ARG A 117 10.09 17.94 -18.41
CA ARG A 117 10.69 16.63 -18.77
C ARG A 117 11.68 16.09 -17.72
N ASP A 118 12.40 16.97 -17.07
CA ASP A 118 13.36 16.68 -16.00
C ASP A 118 12.68 16.36 -14.66
N GLU A 119 11.45 16.82 -14.45
CA GLU A 119 10.64 16.56 -13.24
C GLU A 119 9.70 15.36 -13.37
N TRP A 120 9.68 14.70 -14.54
CA TRP A 120 8.88 13.49 -14.73
C TRP A 120 9.18 12.44 -13.65
N LEU A 121 8.16 11.65 -13.31
CA LEU A 121 8.19 10.62 -12.25
C LEU A 121 9.00 9.37 -12.65
N TRP A 122 10.26 9.56 -13.02
CA TRP A 122 11.18 8.52 -13.49
C TRP A 122 11.46 7.47 -12.41
N ASP A 123 11.65 7.91 -11.17
CA ASP A 123 11.91 7.03 -10.02
C ASP A 123 10.74 6.08 -9.79
N GLU A 124 9.51 6.60 -9.85
CA GLU A 124 8.33 5.80 -9.65
C GLU A 124 8.03 4.89 -10.84
N LEU A 125 8.36 5.31 -12.06
CA LEU A 125 8.33 4.46 -13.25
C LEU A 125 9.29 3.27 -13.09
N PHE A 126 10.54 3.51 -12.69
CA PHE A 126 11.52 2.43 -12.48
C PHE A 126 11.14 1.52 -11.32
N ALA A 127 10.59 2.09 -10.26
CA ALA A 127 10.08 1.28 -9.16
C ALA A 127 8.88 0.42 -9.57
N MET A 128 8.02 0.88 -10.49
CA MET A 128 7.01 0.02 -11.11
C MET A 128 7.64 -1.11 -11.94
N MET A 129 8.67 -0.83 -12.73
CA MET A 129 9.37 -1.86 -13.50
C MET A 129 10.00 -2.94 -12.61
N SER A 130 10.42 -2.59 -11.39
CA SER A 130 11.00 -3.54 -10.43
C SER A 130 10.08 -4.72 -10.08
N PHE A 131 8.76 -4.59 -10.23
CA PHE A 131 7.81 -5.69 -10.00
C PHE A 131 8.03 -6.90 -10.92
N THR A 132 8.63 -6.70 -12.09
CA THR A 132 9.00 -7.80 -13.00
C THR A 132 10.12 -8.67 -12.43
N GLN A 133 10.91 -8.13 -11.51
CA GLN A 133 12.04 -8.80 -10.86
C GLN A 133 11.67 -9.37 -9.49
N VAL A 134 10.46 -9.10 -8.97
CA VAL A 134 10.03 -9.65 -7.68
C VAL A 134 9.82 -11.16 -7.84
N PRO A 135 10.61 -12.01 -7.13
CA PRO A 135 10.45 -13.44 -7.22
C PRO A 135 9.08 -13.86 -6.69
N ARG A 136 8.47 -14.85 -7.34
CA ARG A 136 7.27 -15.51 -6.80
C ARG A 136 7.67 -16.29 -5.55
N LYS A 137 7.03 -15.96 -4.44
CA LYS A 137 7.25 -16.55 -3.12
C LYS A 137 5.91 -16.84 -2.46
N ASN A 138 5.94 -17.58 -1.36
CA ASN A 138 4.80 -17.70 -0.47
C ASN A 138 4.38 -16.29 0.03
N LEU A 139 3.08 -16.04 0.11
CA LEU A 139 2.52 -14.75 0.54
C LEU A 139 3.04 -14.31 1.90
N LEU A 140 3.29 -15.25 2.81
CA LEU A 140 3.75 -14.98 4.16
C LEU A 140 5.25 -14.63 4.24
N SER A 141 5.99 -14.77 3.13
CA SER A 141 7.43 -14.52 3.06
C SER A 141 7.79 -13.18 2.42
N TYR A 142 6.80 -12.41 1.97
CA TYR A 142 7.03 -11.05 1.48
C TYR A 142 7.09 -10.05 2.63
N THR A 143 7.91 -9.01 2.45
CA THR A 143 7.83 -7.79 3.25
C THR A 143 6.77 -6.88 2.63
N TYR A 144 5.80 -6.45 3.43
CA TYR A 144 4.76 -5.52 3.02
C TYR A 144 4.94 -4.17 3.74
N GLY A 145 4.71 -3.06 3.06
CA GLY A 145 4.82 -1.73 3.65
C GLY A 145 4.02 -0.65 2.93
N GLN A 146 4.00 0.56 3.52
CA GLN A 146 3.31 1.76 2.99
C GLN A 146 4.26 2.85 2.48
N ARG A 147 5.55 2.54 2.28
CA ARG A 147 6.56 3.58 2.02
C ARG A 147 6.16 4.45 0.81
N ARG A 148 5.92 5.74 1.07
CA ARG A 148 6.10 6.81 0.07
C ARG A 148 7.59 7.08 -0.05
N GLN A 149 8.07 7.39 -1.25
CA GLN A 149 9.38 8.01 -1.41
C GLN A 149 9.29 9.40 -0.77
N GLU A 150 10.18 9.72 0.17
CA GLU A 150 10.48 11.12 0.46
C GLU A 150 11.16 11.68 -0.80
N PRO A 151 10.83 12.91 -1.24
CA PRO A 151 11.58 13.52 -2.35
C PRO A 151 13.06 13.43 -2.00
N ALA A 152 13.88 12.99 -2.97
CA ALA A 152 15.32 12.96 -2.78
C ALA A 152 15.74 14.32 -2.22
N ALA A 153 16.39 14.34 -1.05
CA ALA A 153 16.97 15.57 -0.54
C ALA A 153 17.85 16.12 -1.67
N SER A 154 17.48 17.29 -2.19
CA SER A 154 18.29 18.01 -3.16
C SER A 154 19.69 18.02 -2.62
N ALA A 155 20.59 17.29 -3.28
CA ALA A 155 21.99 17.29 -2.93
C ALA A 155 22.41 18.76 -2.84
N GLU A 156 22.96 19.18 -1.70
CA GLU A 156 23.65 20.44 -1.56
C GLU A 156 24.74 20.47 -2.65
N LEU A 157 24.40 21.13 -3.76
CA LEU A 157 25.28 21.45 -4.86
C LEU A 157 25.43 22.96 -4.85
N LEU A 158 26.19 23.46 -3.88
CA LEU A 158 26.91 24.72 -3.95
C LEU A 158 28.21 24.59 -3.14
N GLY A 159 29.19 23.93 -3.75
CA GLY A 159 30.56 24.40 -3.70
C GLY A 159 30.79 25.43 -4.79
#